data_AF-A0A358M8K3-F1
#
_entry.id   AF-A0A358M8K3-F1
#
_cell.length_a   1.000
_cell.length_b   1.000
_cell.length_c   1.000
_cell.angle_alpha   90.00
_cell.angle_beta   90.00
_cell.angle_gamma   90.00
#
_symmetry.space_group_name_H-M   'P 1'
#
loop_
_entity.id
_entity.type
_entity.pdbx_description
1 polymer ?
#
loop_
_entity_poly.entity_id
_entity_poly.type
_entity_poly.pdbx_seq_one_letter_code
_entity_poly.pdbx_strand_id
1 'polypeptide(L)'
;MFYQYQQTEKPETLKVCGIPFSVSRNERGVVRKIDRETLAFPAACEALFFLGMATDSDYCSEWWAQNEAMYDHSIRLFLGDRLMRIRVIFEDQTEDLISVIFGVNAWNYNLYYRPKEEEQLMAFDAPYQEPFVSDPNAKALKDAAMKLMENTSESAEKCTKWVFGYRVRSDKKIKEIMLLREDSKRANVAVSAVTGLLAGGEIRPEWTLVDQDFFLSRAYYADIDRLARRLYQFRDELPASDAKKEIEGFDAPDVTFAGTPMAEVYTNVYRANIMDMAYGKIEDDGRSHTSTPYTCNFGCYLGFGTFKENSDSYGGHVWTRDIGRTLMELTNFGYFKRVVPAADYLHKLLYYPSVRFPIPHWKRVANLIAKDENDLFNEGKENDGHASVMLFIYSLYRKGVVDRQWLLEHRKELKDAADYYLWQKEHPKESNFSDILFSESEASTQITGGYDLFSNLISSFALLGYADLFREMGDAEYASALSDMAESLREAAGRHFLMEHPRYGKV
;
A
#
# COMPACT_ATOMS: atom_id res chain seq x y z
N MET A 1 -14.89 43.49 3.58
CA MET A 1 -15.08 43.05 4.99
C MET A 1 -15.51 41.58 4.96
N PHE A 2 -15.13 40.76 5.95
CA PHE A 2 -15.38 39.32 5.95
C PHE A 2 -16.31 38.92 7.10
N TYR A 3 -17.13 37.90 6.86
CA TYR A 3 -17.87 37.16 7.88
C TYR A 3 -17.20 35.80 8.09
N GLN A 4 -16.79 35.49 9.33
CA GLN A 4 -16.13 34.23 9.67
C GLN A 4 -17.07 33.37 10.50
N TYR A 5 -17.31 32.13 10.09
CA TYR A 5 -18.04 31.18 10.92
C TYR A 5 -17.23 30.85 12.18
N GLN A 6 -17.86 30.91 13.34
CA GLN A 6 -17.20 30.68 14.63
C GLN A 6 -17.52 29.27 15.13
N GLN A 7 -16.54 28.36 15.07
CA GLN A 7 -16.70 26.98 15.53
C GLN A 7 -16.77 26.89 17.07
N THR A 8 -16.05 27.77 17.78
CA THR A 8 -15.91 27.77 19.24
C THR A 8 -16.12 29.18 19.80
N GLU A 9 -16.29 29.30 21.11
CA GLU A 9 -16.45 30.61 21.79
C GLU A 9 -15.16 31.45 21.77
N LYS A 10 -14.00 30.81 21.64
CA LYS A 10 -12.68 31.45 21.61
C LYS A 10 -11.89 30.98 20.38
N PRO A 11 -12.27 31.48 19.19
CA PRO A 11 -11.61 31.15 17.94
C PRO A 11 -10.21 31.76 17.84
N GLU A 12 -9.32 31.11 17.09
CA GLU A 12 -8.09 31.73 16.58
C GLU A 12 -8.36 32.27 15.17
N THR A 13 -7.84 33.46 14.85
CA THR A 13 -7.88 33.97 13.48
C THR A 13 -6.61 33.59 12.74
N LEU A 14 -6.75 32.79 11.69
CA LEU A 14 -5.67 32.39 10.79
C LEU A 14 -5.89 33.02 9.41
N LYS A 15 -4.85 33.61 8.81
CA LYS A 15 -4.94 34.18 7.46
C LYS A 15 -4.28 33.25 6.45
N VAL A 16 -5.05 32.77 5.47
CA VAL A 16 -4.57 31.89 4.38
C VAL A 16 -4.97 32.48 3.04
N CYS A 17 -4.03 32.57 2.08
CA CYS A 17 -4.26 33.18 0.76
C CYS A 17 -4.90 34.59 0.82
N GLY A 18 -4.55 35.37 1.86
CA GLY A 18 -5.12 36.70 2.08
C GLY A 18 -6.48 36.74 2.79
N ILE A 19 -7.10 35.58 3.06
CA ILE A 19 -8.45 35.43 3.61
C ILE A 19 -8.36 35.08 5.11
N PRO A 20 -9.10 35.79 5.99
CA PRO A 20 -9.12 35.48 7.41
C PRO A 20 -10.10 34.35 7.73
N PHE A 21 -9.65 33.29 8.37
CA PHE A 21 -10.45 32.16 8.82
C PHE A 21 -10.49 32.11 10.34
N SER A 22 -11.65 31.77 10.89
CA SER A 22 -11.77 31.43 12.30
C SER A 22 -11.58 29.92 12.44
N VAL A 23 -10.56 29.51 13.19
CA VAL A 23 -10.17 28.11 13.36
C VAL A 23 -10.14 27.72 14.83
N SER A 24 -10.23 26.42 15.09
CA SER A 24 -9.96 25.83 16.39
C SER A 24 -8.80 24.84 16.28
N ARG A 25 -7.96 24.77 17.32
CA ARG A 25 -6.84 23.83 17.40
C ARG A 25 -7.13 22.75 18.43
N ASN A 26 -6.59 21.55 18.22
CA ASN A 26 -6.59 20.50 19.23
C ASN A 26 -5.49 20.76 20.29
N GLU A 27 -5.38 19.85 21.26
CA GLU A 27 -4.40 19.94 22.36
C GLU A 27 -2.94 19.92 21.88
N ARG A 28 -2.69 19.46 20.66
CA ARG A 28 -1.36 19.44 20.02
C ARG A 28 -1.10 20.66 19.15
N GLY A 29 -2.02 21.63 19.14
CA GLY A 29 -1.89 22.82 18.33
C GLY A 29 -2.22 22.63 16.85
N VAL A 30 -2.82 21.51 16.43
CA VAL A 30 -3.21 21.26 15.03
C VAL A 30 -4.63 21.74 14.76
N VAL A 31 -4.86 22.41 13.63
CA VAL A 31 -6.19 22.90 13.23
C VAL A 31 -7.16 21.74 13.03
N ARG A 32 -8.32 21.83 13.66
CA ARG A 32 -9.39 20.82 13.59
C ARG A 32 -10.33 21.08 12.41
N LYS A 33 -10.95 20.01 11.91
CA LYS A 33 -12.12 20.12 11.04
C LYS A 33 -13.35 20.59 11.83
N ILE A 34 -14.36 21.08 11.11
CA ILE A 34 -15.67 21.39 11.64
C ILE A 34 -16.41 20.06 11.90
N ASP A 35 -16.84 19.85 13.14
CA ASP A 35 -17.53 18.62 13.56
C ASP A 35 -19.06 18.71 13.39
N ARG A 36 -19.58 19.83 12.86
CA ARG A 36 -21.02 20.06 12.63
C ARG A 36 -21.36 20.00 11.15
N GLU A 37 -22.46 19.34 10.81
CA GLU A 37 -22.96 19.30 9.44
C GLU A 37 -23.60 20.63 9.03
N THR A 38 -24.40 21.25 9.91
CA THR A 38 -25.10 22.51 9.60
C THR A 38 -24.48 23.70 10.31
N LEU A 39 -24.15 24.74 9.55
CA LEU A 39 -23.48 25.97 10.00
C LEU A 39 -24.41 27.16 9.81
N ALA A 40 -24.84 27.81 10.89
CA ALA A 40 -25.56 29.06 10.79
C ALA A 40 -24.65 30.15 10.19
N PHE A 41 -25.08 30.77 9.10
CA PHE A 41 -24.25 31.71 8.34
C PHE A 41 -25.08 32.91 7.86
N PRO A 42 -25.61 33.76 8.76
CA PRO A 42 -26.56 34.84 8.47
C PRO A 42 -25.94 36.07 7.78
N ALA A 43 -25.32 35.88 6.60
CA ALA A 43 -24.64 36.93 5.85
C ALA A 43 -24.98 36.89 4.36
N ALA A 44 -25.08 38.07 3.74
CA ALA A 44 -25.05 38.20 2.28
C ALA A 44 -23.58 38.33 1.85
N CYS A 45 -23.15 37.50 0.92
CA CYS A 45 -21.75 37.36 0.56
C CYS A 45 -21.53 37.46 -0.94
N GLU A 46 -20.41 38.02 -1.35
CA GLU A 46 -19.93 37.98 -2.73
C GLU A 46 -19.30 36.62 -3.06
N ALA A 47 -18.59 36.04 -2.08
CA ALA A 47 -17.95 34.73 -2.21
C ALA A 47 -17.86 34.03 -0.85
N LEU A 48 -17.85 32.69 -0.89
CA LEU A 48 -17.54 31.81 0.23
C LEU A 48 -16.18 31.14 0.02
N PHE A 49 -15.46 30.93 1.11
CA PHE A 49 -14.18 30.26 1.14
C PHE A 49 -14.21 29.14 2.18
N PHE A 50 -13.78 27.95 1.78
CA PHE A 50 -13.73 26.75 2.60
C PHE A 50 -12.27 26.34 2.77
N LEU A 51 -11.79 26.32 4.02
CA LEU A 51 -10.42 25.94 4.36
C LEU A 51 -10.32 24.44 4.65
N GLY A 52 -9.18 23.83 4.33
CA GLY A 52 -8.89 22.42 4.54
C GLY A 52 -8.90 21.70 3.20
N MET A 53 -10.10 21.40 2.69
CA MET A 53 -10.36 20.80 1.37
C MET A 53 -9.41 19.63 1.03
N ALA A 54 -8.97 18.92 2.06
CA ALA A 54 -8.15 17.73 1.97
C ALA A 54 -9.03 16.51 2.22
N THR A 55 -8.71 15.35 1.65
CA THR A 55 -9.40 14.10 2.01
C THR A 55 -9.31 13.86 3.52
N ASP A 56 -10.41 13.47 4.16
CA ASP A 56 -10.41 13.23 5.61
C ASP A 56 -9.62 11.96 5.93
N SER A 57 -9.90 10.88 5.20
CA SER A 57 -9.05 9.68 5.16
C SER A 57 -7.76 9.94 4.37
N ASP A 58 -6.72 9.23 4.78
CA ASP A 58 -5.45 9.08 4.10
C ASP A 58 -5.54 8.11 2.91
N TYR A 59 -6.32 7.04 3.03
CA TYR A 59 -6.42 5.98 2.02
C TYR A 59 -7.09 6.43 0.71
N CYS A 60 -6.47 6.06 -0.42
CA CYS A 60 -7.05 6.13 -1.77
C CYS A 60 -7.30 4.74 -2.36
N SER A 61 -6.70 3.69 -1.79
CA SER A 61 -6.89 2.31 -2.20
C SER A 61 -6.99 1.43 -0.95
N GLU A 62 -7.52 0.22 -1.15
CA GLU A 62 -7.68 -0.73 -0.06
C GLU A 62 -6.44 -1.54 0.22
N TRP A 63 -6.35 -2.02 1.46
CA TRP A 63 -5.35 -3.00 1.84
C TRP A 63 -5.76 -4.39 1.32
N TRP A 64 -4.93 -4.98 0.45
CA TRP A 64 -5.06 -6.37 -0.04
C TRP A 64 -6.43 -6.77 -0.62
N ALA A 65 -7.16 -5.84 -1.25
CA ALA A 65 -8.46 -6.14 -1.88
C ALA A 65 -9.55 -6.72 -0.93
N GLN A 66 -9.42 -6.52 0.39
CA GLN A 66 -10.33 -7.13 1.37
C GLN A 66 -11.79 -6.67 1.22
N ASN A 67 -12.01 -5.42 0.81
CA ASN A 67 -13.35 -4.88 0.60
C ASN A 67 -13.90 -5.30 -0.77
N GLU A 68 -13.05 -5.43 -1.79
CA GLU A 68 -13.43 -5.96 -3.11
C GLU A 68 -13.99 -7.38 -3.04
N ALA A 69 -13.43 -8.25 -2.19
CA ALA A 69 -13.99 -9.58 -1.95
C ALA A 69 -15.44 -9.54 -1.42
N MET A 70 -15.82 -8.42 -0.79
CA MET A 70 -17.18 -8.13 -0.31
C MET A 70 -17.96 -7.20 -1.25
N TYR A 71 -17.45 -6.95 -2.46
CA TYR A 71 -18.01 -6.04 -3.46
C TYR A 71 -18.15 -4.57 -2.99
N ASP A 72 -17.33 -4.16 -2.01
CA ASP A 72 -17.28 -2.78 -1.54
C ASP A 72 -16.07 -2.03 -2.13
N HIS A 73 -16.37 -1.10 -3.04
CA HIS A 73 -15.37 -0.25 -3.69
C HIS A 73 -15.32 1.19 -3.14
N SER A 74 -16.01 1.47 -2.03
CA SER A 74 -16.14 2.82 -1.47
C SER A 74 -14.82 3.42 -0.96
N ILE A 75 -13.82 2.58 -0.68
CA ILE A 75 -12.47 3.02 -0.28
C ILE A 75 -11.58 3.41 -1.46
N ARG A 76 -11.87 2.91 -2.67
CA ARG A 76 -11.09 3.24 -3.87
C ARG A 76 -11.45 4.66 -4.31
N LEU A 77 -10.45 5.49 -4.47
CA LEU A 77 -10.59 6.90 -4.81
C LEU A 77 -9.93 7.19 -6.17
N PHE A 78 -10.73 7.70 -7.11
CA PHE A 78 -10.29 8.09 -8.44
C PHE A 78 -10.56 9.57 -8.68
N LEU A 79 -9.75 10.21 -9.54
CA LEU A 79 -10.01 11.56 -10.00
C LEU A 79 -11.42 11.68 -10.59
N GLY A 80 -12.18 12.68 -10.13
CA GLY A 80 -13.58 12.89 -10.51
C GLY A 80 -14.61 12.29 -9.54
N ASP A 81 -14.20 11.48 -8.56
CA ASP A 81 -15.10 11.00 -7.51
C ASP A 81 -15.67 12.14 -6.68
N ARG A 82 -16.99 12.10 -6.41
CA ARG A 82 -17.64 13.04 -5.48
C ARG A 82 -17.51 12.53 -4.05
N LEU A 83 -16.99 13.36 -3.16
CA LEU A 83 -16.67 13.01 -1.78
C LEU A 83 -17.67 13.56 -0.76
N MET A 84 -18.23 14.73 -1.06
CA MET A 84 -19.24 15.39 -0.24
C MET A 84 -20.05 16.36 -1.10
N ARG A 85 -21.14 16.89 -0.53
CA ARG A 85 -21.86 18.06 -1.07
C ARG A 85 -21.86 19.18 -0.05
N ILE A 86 -21.72 20.40 -0.53
CA ILE A 86 -21.96 21.59 0.28
C ILE A 86 -23.27 22.22 -0.23
N ARG A 87 -24.25 22.37 0.66
CA ARG A 87 -25.49 23.12 0.37
C ARG A 87 -25.42 24.48 1.00
N VAL A 88 -25.67 25.52 0.22
CA VAL A 88 -25.85 26.89 0.74
C VAL A 88 -27.32 27.20 0.66
N ILE A 89 -27.98 27.32 1.81
CA ILE A 89 -29.43 27.58 1.90
C ILE A 89 -29.63 29.06 2.21
N PHE A 90 -30.43 29.75 1.40
CA PHE A 90 -30.74 31.16 1.58
C PHE A 90 -32.01 31.36 2.41
N GLU A 91 -32.22 32.58 2.93
CA GLU A 91 -33.42 32.90 3.74
C GLU A 91 -34.74 32.67 2.98
N ASP A 92 -34.72 32.78 1.64
CA ASP A 92 -35.87 32.53 0.76
C ASP A 92 -36.09 31.04 0.40
N GLN A 93 -35.37 30.12 1.06
CA GLN A 93 -35.39 28.67 0.82
C GLN A 93 -34.86 28.21 -0.54
N THR A 94 -34.34 29.11 -1.37
CA THR A 94 -33.54 28.67 -2.52
C THR A 94 -32.19 28.15 -2.05
N GLU A 95 -31.49 27.39 -2.91
CA GLU A 95 -30.20 26.82 -2.54
C GLU A 95 -29.21 26.78 -3.69
N ASP A 96 -27.92 26.79 -3.33
CA ASP A 96 -26.83 26.42 -4.21
C ASP A 96 -26.29 25.05 -3.76
N LEU A 97 -26.05 24.15 -4.72
CA LEU A 97 -25.51 22.82 -4.48
C LEU A 97 -24.13 22.69 -5.11
N ILE A 98 -23.12 22.54 -4.25
CA ILE A 98 -21.72 22.45 -4.63
C ILE A 98 -21.29 20.99 -4.50
N SER A 99 -20.79 20.40 -5.59
CA SER A 99 -20.16 19.09 -5.54
C SER A 99 -18.70 19.24 -5.13
N VAL A 100 -18.26 18.46 -4.14
CA VAL A 100 -16.84 18.37 -3.80
C VAL A 100 -16.26 17.13 -4.45
N ILE A 101 -15.36 17.34 -5.38
CA ILE A 101 -14.87 16.40 -6.38
C ILE A 101 -13.37 16.24 -6.19
N PHE A 102 -12.93 15.01 -6.00
CA PHE A 102 -11.53 14.66 -5.88
C PHE A 102 -10.77 15.00 -7.15
N GLY A 103 -9.65 15.71 -7.01
CA GLY A 103 -8.87 16.21 -8.13
C GLY A 103 -9.24 17.62 -8.60
N VAL A 104 -10.41 18.15 -8.21
CA VAL A 104 -10.89 19.48 -8.61
C VAL A 104 -10.85 20.44 -7.42
N ASN A 105 -11.71 20.24 -6.44
CA ASN A 105 -11.82 21.07 -5.24
C ASN A 105 -11.63 20.27 -3.94
N ALA A 106 -11.06 19.08 -4.02
CA ALA A 106 -10.49 18.35 -2.89
C ALA A 106 -9.29 17.50 -3.34
N TRP A 107 -8.26 17.37 -2.51
CA TRP A 107 -7.02 16.64 -2.81
C TRP A 107 -6.49 15.84 -1.60
N ASN A 108 -5.63 14.84 -1.83
CA ASN A 108 -5.05 14.03 -0.74
C ASN A 108 -3.78 14.69 -0.18
N TYR A 109 -3.82 15.24 1.04
CA TYR A 109 -2.66 15.88 1.66
C TYR A 109 -1.51 14.90 1.92
N ASN A 110 -1.85 13.75 2.50
CA ASN A 110 -0.90 12.76 2.99
C ASN A 110 0.00 12.19 1.88
N LEU A 111 -0.46 12.22 0.63
CA LEU A 111 0.30 11.75 -0.52
C LEU A 111 1.32 12.80 -1.01
N TYR A 112 0.97 14.09 -1.03
CA TYR A 112 1.80 15.15 -1.62
C TYR A 112 2.75 15.82 -0.64
N TYR A 113 2.45 15.74 0.65
CA TYR A 113 3.21 16.41 1.69
C TYR A 113 3.55 15.43 2.79
N ARG A 114 4.73 15.62 3.35
CA ARG A 114 5.12 14.92 4.56
C ARG A 114 4.35 15.54 5.73
N PRO A 115 3.50 14.78 6.44
CA PRO A 115 2.82 15.32 7.60
C PRO A 115 3.80 15.75 8.67
N LYS A 116 3.39 16.72 9.47
CA LYS A 116 4.13 17.13 10.66
C LYS A 116 3.86 16.15 11.79
N GLU A 117 4.81 16.07 12.71
CA GLU A 117 4.76 15.14 13.83
C GLU A 117 3.50 15.34 14.68
N GLU A 118 3.09 16.59 14.87
CA GLU A 118 1.92 16.96 15.66
C GLU A 118 0.60 16.49 15.03
N GLU A 119 0.56 16.32 13.70
CA GLU A 119 -0.62 15.89 12.95
C GLU A 119 -0.93 14.39 13.14
N GLN A 120 0.08 13.57 13.45
CA GLN A 120 -0.02 12.10 13.58
C GLN A 120 -0.79 11.42 12.44
N LEU A 121 -0.44 11.77 11.21
CA LEU A 121 -1.07 11.24 10.01
C LEU A 121 -0.22 10.13 9.38
N MET A 122 -0.86 9.10 8.84
CA MET A 122 -0.16 8.09 8.03
C MET A 122 0.17 8.64 6.65
N ALA A 123 1.43 8.53 6.24
CA ALA A 123 1.90 9.02 4.94
C ALA A 123 2.88 8.08 4.21
N PHE A 124 3.15 6.88 4.74
CA PHE A 124 4.21 5.98 4.24
C PHE A 124 5.49 6.78 3.94
N ASP A 125 6.05 6.65 2.73
CA ASP A 125 7.26 7.34 2.26
C ASP A 125 7.01 8.67 1.55
N ALA A 126 5.85 9.30 1.74
CA ALA A 126 5.53 10.60 1.15
C ALA A 126 6.68 11.63 1.30
N PRO A 127 6.85 12.54 0.33
CA PRO A 127 5.89 12.91 -0.71
C PRO A 127 6.03 12.14 -2.05
N TYR A 128 4.89 11.93 -2.73
CA TYR A 128 4.79 11.30 -4.06
C TYR A 128 4.35 12.33 -5.10
N GLN A 129 5.31 13.09 -5.62
CA GLN A 129 5.05 14.27 -6.44
C GLN A 129 5.16 14.04 -7.94
N GLU A 130 5.71 12.89 -8.37
CA GLU A 130 5.83 12.55 -9.78
C GLU A 130 4.49 12.04 -10.33
N PRO A 131 4.15 12.33 -11.60
CA PRO A 131 4.98 12.97 -12.62
C PRO A 131 4.92 14.50 -12.63
N PHE A 132 4.28 15.15 -11.66
CA PHE A 132 4.03 16.60 -11.74
C PHE A 132 5.28 17.48 -11.56
N VAL A 133 6.39 16.89 -11.10
CA VAL A 133 7.68 17.59 -10.98
C VAL A 133 8.49 17.42 -12.27
N SER A 134 8.59 16.19 -12.78
CA SER A 134 9.39 15.87 -13.97
C SER A 134 8.72 16.14 -15.32
N ASP A 135 7.38 16.09 -15.40
CA ASP A 135 6.61 16.26 -16.64
C ASP A 135 5.79 17.58 -16.63
N PRO A 136 6.23 18.61 -17.38
CA PRO A 136 5.52 19.89 -17.49
C PRO A 136 4.09 19.76 -18.03
N ASN A 137 3.82 18.78 -18.90
CA ASN A 137 2.48 18.55 -19.42
C ASN A 137 1.57 17.96 -18.32
N ALA A 138 2.05 16.98 -17.55
CA ALA A 138 1.31 16.47 -16.40
C ALA A 138 1.02 17.58 -15.37
N LYS A 139 2.01 18.45 -15.11
CA LYS A 139 1.82 19.62 -14.25
C LYS A 139 0.74 20.56 -14.78
N ALA A 140 0.77 20.90 -16.08
CA ALA A 140 -0.22 21.78 -16.68
C ALA A 140 -1.64 21.19 -16.60
N LEU A 141 -1.79 19.88 -16.78
CA LEU A 141 -3.08 19.18 -16.61
C LEU A 141 -3.58 19.24 -15.16
N LYS A 142 -2.70 19.04 -14.18
CA LYS A 142 -3.03 19.20 -12.75
C LYS A 142 -3.49 20.63 -12.45
N ASP A 143 -2.71 21.62 -12.87
CA ASP A 143 -3.01 23.03 -12.61
C ASP A 143 -4.32 23.46 -13.29
N ALA A 144 -4.64 22.90 -14.47
CA ALA A 144 -5.92 23.12 -15.14
C ALA A 144 -7.11 22.53 -14.36
N ALA A 145 -6.99 21.27 -13.89
CA ALA A 145 -8.06 20.59 -13.17
C ALA A 145 -8.30 21.17 -11.75
N MET A 146 -7.24 21.59 -11.06
CA MET A 146 -7.27 22.01 -9.66
C MET A 146 -7.89 23.41 -9.52
N LYS A 147 -9.04 23.49 -8.85
CA LYS A 147 -9.76 24.74 -8.50
C LYS A 147 -9.63 25.03 -7.00
N LEU A 148 -8.39 24.99 -6.51
CA LEU A 148 -8.01 25.26 -5.13
C LEU A 148 -6.90 26.30 -5.09
N MET A 149 -6.95 27.17 -4.10
CA MET A 149 -5.78 27.98 -3.71
C MET A 149 -4.95 27.18 -2.70
N GLU A 150 -3.63 27.26 -2.81
CA GLU A 150 -2.70 26.55 -1.93
C GLU A 150 -2.11 27.48 -0.87
N ASN A 151 -2.12 27.02 0.39
CA ASN A 151 -1.32 27.59 1.45
C ASN A 151 0.14 27.13 1.29
N THR A 152 0.98 28.03 0.82
CA THR A 152 2.41 27.79 0.57
C THR A 152 3.28 28.01 1.81
N SER A 153 2.69 28.35 2.95
CA SER A 153 3.43 28.46 4.20
C SER A 153 4.06 27.12 4.59
N GLU A 154 5.30 27.13 5.06
CA GLU A 154 5.92 25.96 5.70
C GLU A 154 5.13 25.51 6.94
N SER A 155 4.40 26.45 7.58
CA SER A 155 3.51 26.15 8.68
C SER A 155 2.16 25.54 8.26
N ALA A 156 1.90 25.34 6.96
CA ALA A 156 0.66 24.69 6.50
C ALA A 156 0.54 23.26 7.05
N GLU A 157 -0.69 22.89 7.42
CA GLU A 157 -1.10 21.60 7.96
C GLU A 157 -2.19 21.04 7.03
N LYS A 158 -2.57 19.77 7.14
CA LYS A 158 -3.65 19.13 6.35
C LYS A 158 -4.91 19.99 6.30
N CYS A 159 -5.40 20.40 7.46
CA CYS A 159 -6.62 21.20 7.61
C CYS A 159 -6.47 22.67 7.19
N THR A 160 -5.30 23.12 6.77
CA THR A 160 -5.06 24.50 6.32
C THR A 160 -4.40 24.58 4.95
N LYS A 161 -4.21 23.44 4.28
CA LYS A 161 -3.39 23.36 3.07
C LYS A 161 -4.08 23.97 1.86
N TRP A 162 -5.39 23.74 1.71
CA TRP A 162 -6.12 24.20 0.55
C TRP A 162 -7.33 25.05 0.92
N VAL A 163 -7.62 26.02 0.06
CA VAL A 163 -8.82 26.86 0.14
C VAL A 163 -9.61 26.69 -1.14
N PHE A 164 -10.87 26.26 -1.01
CA PHE A 164 -11.83 26.27 -2.10
C PHE A 164 -12.65 27.56 -2.06
N GLY A 165 -12.72 28.28 -3.18
CA GLY A 165 -13.49 29.51 -3.32
C GLY A 165 -14.72 29.33 -4.20
N TYR A 166 -15.86 29.82 -3.73
CA TYR A 166 -17.15 29.73 -4.41
C TYR A 166 -17.82 31.10 -4.50
N ARG A 167 -18.15 31.53 -5.72
CA ARG A 167 -18.96 32.73 -5.95
C ARG A 167 -20.42 32.38 -5.70
N VAL A 168 -21.03 33.09 -4.75
CA VAL A 168 -22.40 32.86 -4.31
C VAL A 168 -23.31 33.99 -4.81
N ARG A 169 -24.63 33.77 -4.81
CA ARG A 169 -25.62 34.79 -5.14
C ARG A 169 -25.62 35.92 -4.11
N SER A 170 -24.98 37.04 -4.45
CA SER A 170 -24.72 38.14 -3.51
C SER A 170 -25.93 39.00 -3.18
N ASP A 171 -27.00 38.89 -3.97
CA ASP A 171 -28.32 39.47 -3.72
C ASP A 171 -29.10 38.74 -2.61
N LYS A 172 -28.63 37.57 -2.18
CA LYS A 172 -29.31 36.73 -1.20
C LYS A 172 -28.52 36.59 0.09
N LYS A 173 -29.24 36.65 1.20
CA LYS A 173 -28.68 36.36 2.52
C LYS A 173 -28.71 34.86 2.78
N ILE A 174 -27.55 34.32 3.13
CA ILE A 174 -27.40 32.92 3.51
C ILE A 174 -28.05 32.73 4.87
N LYS A 175 -28.77 31.63 5.04
CA LYS A 175 -29.32 31.18 6.33
C LYS A 175 -28.33 30.20 6.97
N GLU A 176 -27.98 29.16 6.24
CA GLU A 176 -27.11 28.09 6.71
C GLU A 176 -26.34 27.43 5.57
N ILE A 177 -25.21 26.83 5.93
CA ILE A 177 -24.38 26.02 5.05
C ILE A 177 -24.37 24.60 5.61
N MET A 178 -24.70 23.61 4.79
CA MET A 178 -24.65 22.20 5.18
C MET A 178 -23.48 21.49 4.50
N LEU A 179 -22.64 20.83 5.28
CA LEU A 179 -21.55 19.96 4.86
C LEU A 179 -22.05 18.51 4.90
N LEU A 180 -22.48 17.99 3.75
CA LEU A 180 -23.13 16.68 3.64
C LEU A 180 -22.15 15.63 3.15
N ARG A 181 -21.91 14.59 3.95
CA ARG A 181 -21.13 13.43 3.55
C ARG A 181 -21.84 12.64 2.44
N GLU A 182 -21.07 12.08 1.52
CA GLU A 182 -21.55 11.06 0.58
C GLU A 182 -21.12 9.67 1.09
N ASP A 183 -22.08 8.75 1.20
CA ASP A 183 -21.80 7.38 1.66
C ASP A 183 -21.15 6.50 0.56
N SER A 184 -21.12 6.99 -0.69
CA SER A 184 -20.51 6.25 -1.81
C SER A 184 -18.99 6.15 -1.70
N LYS A 185 -18.34 7.02 -0.91
CA LYS A 185 -16.87 7.05 -0.75
C LYS A 185 -16.49 7.24 0.73
N ARG A 186 -15.55 6.42 1.22
CA ARG A 186 -15.07 6.50 2.61
C ARG A 186 -14.19 7.71 2.87
N ALA A 187 -13.50 8.23 1.85
CA ALA A 187 -12.47 9.25 1.99
C ALA A 187 -12.96 10.55 2.63
N ASN A 188 -14.16 11.02 2.27
CA ASN A 188 -14.76 12.30 2.70
C ASN A 188 -13.78 13.49 2.59
N VAL A 189 -14.11 14.67 3.14
CA VAL A 189 -13.27 15.87 3.10
C VAL A 189 -13.25 16.57 4.45
N ALA A 190 -12.07 17.02 4.85
CA ALA A 190 -11.87 17.86 6.03
C ALA A 190 -12.05 19.34 5.66
N VAL A 191 -13.13 19.95 6.15
CA VAL A 191 -13.36 21.40 6.11
C VAL A 191 -13.12 21.96 7.51
N SER A 192 -12.16 22.86 7.68
CA SER A 192 -11.75 23.41 8.98
C SER A 192 -12.35 24.77 9.31
N ALA A 193 -12.66 25.56 8.30
CA ALA A 193 -13.27 26.87 8.48
C ALA A 193 -14.05 27.30 7.24
N VAL A 194 -15.06 28.16 7.46
CA VAL A 194 -15.82 28.81 6.39
C VAL A 194 -15.80 30.32 6.60
N THR A 195 -15.48 31.07 5.56
CA THR A 195 -15.43 32.53 5.57
C THR A 195 -16.11 33.09 4.34
N GLY A 196 -16.90 34.14 4.52
CA GLY A 196 -17.60 34.83 3.45
C GLY A 196 -17.03 36.23 3.25
N LEU A 197 -16.69 36.57 2.02
CA LEU A 197 -16.52 37.98 1.64
C LEU A 197 -17.92 38.60 1.60
N LEU A 198 -18.18 39.63 2.42
CA LEU A 198 -19.51 40.26 2.44
C LEU A 198 -19.87 40.86 1.07
N ALA A 199 -21.17 40.85 0.75
CA ALA A 199 -21.71 41.41 -0.49
C ALA A 199 -21.21 42.85 -0.72
N GLY A 200 -20.85 43.16 -1.98
CA GLY A 200 -20.20 44.41 -2.36
C GLY A 200 -18.69 44.48 -2.03
N GLY A 201 -18.11 43.42 -1.48
CA GLY A 201 -16.67 43.28 -1.30
C GLY A 201 -15.96 42.99 -2.63
N GLU A 202 -14.75 43.51 -2.78
CA GLU A 202 -13.93 43.30 -3.98
C GLU A 202 -13.31 41.91 -4.00
N ILE A 203 -13.58 41.14 -5.06
CA ILE A 203 -12.91 39.86 -5.34
C ILE A 203 -11.54 40.16 -5.91
N ARG A 204 -10.51 39.54 -5.31
CA ARG A 204 -9.14 39.73 -5.74
C ARG A 204 -8.81 38.86 -6.96
N PRO A 205 -8.00 39.35 -7.93
CA PRO A 205 -7.66 38.61 -9.13
C PRO A 205 -6.92 37.28 -8.87
N GLU A 206 -6.16 37.19 -7.77
CA GLU A 206 -5.44 35.97 -7.38
C GLU A 206 -6.34 34.86 -6.80
N TRP A 207 -7.61 35.16 -6.51
CA TRP A 207 -8.53 34.16 -5.96
C TRP A 207 -9.16 33.32 -7.05
N THR A 208 -8.89 32.02 -7.01
CA THR A 208 -9.57 31.02 -7.83
C THR A 208 -10.97 30.77 -7.27
N LEU A 209 -12.00 31.23 -8.00
CA LEU A 209 -13.41 31.04 -7.66
C LEU A 209 -14.14 30.28 -8.78
N VAL A 210 -15.08 29.43 -8.40
CA VAL A 210 -16.07 28.82 -9.30
C VAL A 210 -17.48 29.16 -8.80
N ASP A 211 -18.50 28.93 -9.62
CA ASP A 211 -19.90 29.21 -9.29
C ASP A 211 -20.80 27.98 -9.50
N GLN A 212 -22.11 28.15 -9.38
CA GLN A 212 -23.07 27.07 -9.59
C GLN A 212 -23.02 26.52 -11.02
N ASP A 213 -22.86 27.39 -12.01
CA ASP A 213 -22.85 27.03 -13.43
C ASP A 213 -21.66 26.12 -13.77
N PHE A 214 -20.50 26.33 -13.13
CA PHE A 214 -19.35 25.44 -13.26
C PHE A 214 -19.69 23.97 -12.93
N PHE A 215 -20.49 23.73 -11.89
CA PHE A 215 -20.88 22.37 -11.49
C PHE A 215 -22.04 21.84 -12.32
N LEU A 216 -23.05 22.66 -12.62
CA LEU A 216 -24.22 22.27 -13.41
C LEU A 216 -23.83 21.91 -14.86
N SER A 217 -22.92 22.67 -15.46
CA SER A 217 -22.38 22.41 -16.80
C SER A 217 -21.30 21.34 -16.83
N ARG A 218 -20.82 20.88 -15.65
CA ARG A 218 -19.67 19.99 -15.50
C ARG A 218 -18.41 20.53 -16.20
N ALA A 219 -18.15 21.83 -16.10
CA ALA A 219 -17.01 22.48 -16.73
C ALA A 219 -15.64 21.89 -16.30
N TYR A 220 -15.58 21.22 -15.13
CA TYR A 220 -14.39 20.48 -14.67
C TYR A 220 -14.10 19.20 -15.46
N TYR A 221 -15.09 18.62 -16.14
CA TYR A 221 -15.02 17.24 -16.62
C TYR A 221 -13.92 17.01 -17.67
N ALA A 222 -13.74 17.96 -18.59
CA ALA A 222 -12.71 17.83 -19.63
C ALA A 222 -11.28 17.92 -19.06
N ASP A 223 -11.06 18.74 -18.03
CA ASP A 223 -9.75 18.87 -17.40
C ASP A 223 -9.43 17.65 -16.54
N ILE A 224 -10.41 17.17 -15.76
CA ILE A 224 -10.22 16.01 -14.91
C ILE A 224 -10.05 14.71 -15.72
N ASP A 225 -10.77 14.55 -16.84
CA ASP A 225 -10.62 13.39 -17.73
C ASP A 225 -9.22 13.35 -18.35
N ARG A 226 -8.72 14.50 -18.84
CA ARG A 226 -7.35 14.58 -19.38
C ARG A 226 -6.29 14.29 -18.33
N LEU A 227 -6.46 14.78 -17.10
CA LEU A 227 -5.56 14.46 -16.00
C LEU A 227 -5.62 12.97 -15.63
N ALA A 228 -6.84 12.40 -15.53
CA ALA A 228 -7.05 11.00 -15.24
C ALA A 228 -6.37 10.11 -16.30
N ARG A 229 -6.53 10.40 -17.59
CA ARG A 229 -5.86 9.71 -18.71
C ARG A 229 -4.33 9.85 -18.71
N ARG A 230 -3.78 10.90 -18.08
CA ARG A 230 -2.33 11.01 -17.90
C ARG A 230 -1.80 10.09 -16.80
N LEU A 231 -2.59 9.81 -15.76
CA LEU A 231 -2.17 9.07 -14.56
C LEU A 231 -2.64 7.60 -14.54
N TYR A 232 -3.73 7.29 -15.22
CA TYR A 232 -4.34 5.96 -15.24
C TYR A 232 -4.20 5.30 -16.60
N GLN A 233 -4.46 3.99 -16.63
CA GLN A 233 -4.56 3.23 -17.87
C GLN A 233 -6.03 2.99 -18.21
N PHE A 234 -6.43 3.36 -19.43
CA PHE A 234 -7.77 3.08 -19.94
C PHE A 234 -7.74 2.00 -21.01
N ARG A 235 -8.85 1.23 -21.10
CA ARG A 235 -8.96 0.11 -22.04
C ARG A 235 -8.86 0.54 -23.50
N ASP A 236 -9.37 1.73 -23.82
CA ASP A 236 -9.33 2.33 -25.16
C ASP A 236 -7.95 2.88 -25.55
N GLU A 237 -7.02 2.96 -24.60
CA GLU A 237 -5.62 3.39 -24.81
C GLU A 237 -4.66 2.20 -24.96
N LEU A 238 -5.14 0.98 -24.71
CA LEU A 238 -4.33 -0.22 -24.92
C LEU A 238 -4.04 -0.38 -26.42
N PRO A 239 -2.77 -0.64 -26.80
CA PRO A 239 -2.43 -0.79 -28.20
C PRO A 239 -3.10 -2.04 -28.78
N ALA A 240 -3.44 -1.99 -30.07
CA ALA A 240 -3.99 -3.14 -30.79
C ALA A 240 -2.99 -4.31 -30.89
N SER A 241 -1.71 -4.04 -30.65
CA SER A 241 -0.64 -5.02 -30.53
C SER A 241 0.50 -4.43 -29.69
N ASP A 242 1.16 -5.23 -28.86
CA ASP A 242 2.35 -4.85 -28.09
C ASP A 242 3.56 -5.64 -28.59
N ALA A 243 4.38 -5.02 -29.44
CA ALA A 243 5.52 -5.72 -30.02
C ALA A 243 6.42 -6.30 -28.92
N LYS A 244 6.90 -7.53 -29.16
CA LYS A 244 7.82 -8.20 -28.24
C LYS A 244 9.03 -7.29 -27.98
N LYS A 245 9.26 -6.97 -26.71
CA LYS A 245 10.34 -6.08 -26.28
C LYS A 245 11.69 -6.78 -26.38
N GLU A 246 12.61 -6.14 -27.07
CA GLU A 246 14.03 -6.47 -26.97
C GLU A 246 14.54 -6.04 -25.60
N ILE A 247 15.13 -6.98 -24.87
CA ILE A 247 15.73 -6.73 -23.55
C ILE A 247 17.21 -7.01 -23.68
N GLU A 248 18.03 -6.02 -23.35
CA GLU A 248 19.47 -6.13 -23.40
C GLU A 248 19.94 -7.27 -22.48
N GLY A 249 20.81 -8.13 -23.00
CA GLY A 249 21.35 -9.26 -22.25
C GLY A 249 20.34 -10.37 -21.93
N PHE A 250 19.17 -10.43 -22.59
CA PHE A 250 18.17 -11.46 -22.33
C PHE A 250 18.73 -12.88 -22.55
N ASP A 251 18.78 -13.66 -21.47
CA ASP A 251 19.38 -15.01 -21.44
C ASP A 251 18.47 -16.08 -20.82
N ALA A 252 17.21 -15.74 -20.54
CA ALA A 252 16.18 -16.66 -20.12
C ALA A 252 15.62 -17.51 -21.28
N PRO A 253 14.89 -18.61 -20.98
CA PRO A 253 14.07 -19.28 -21.97
C PRO A 253 13.11 -18.31 -22.66
N ASP A 254 13.17 -18.20 -23.98
CA ASP A 254 12.40 -17.20 -24.71
C ASP A 254 10.96 -17.68 -25.02
N VAL A 255 10.08 -17.53 -24.02
CA VAL A 255 8.66 -17.89 -24.12
C VAL A 255 7.85 -16.76 -24.75
N THR A 256 6.98 -17.10 -25.70
CA THR A 256 6.05 -16.16 -26.35
C THR A 256 4.62 -16.66 -26.19
N PHE A 257 3.74 -15.79 -25.67
CA PHE A 257 2.30 -15.97 -25.68
C PHE A 257 1.71 -15.19 -26.86
N ALA A 258 0.78 -15.80 -27.61
CA ALA A 258 0.23 -15.22 -28.83
C ALA A 258 -1.30 -15.37 -28.89
N GLY A 259 -1.92 -14.64 -29.83
CA GLY A 259 -3.34 -14.78 -30.19
C GLY A 259 -4.23 -13.61 -29.77
N THR A 260 -3.86 -12.85 -28.74
CA THR A 260 -4.55 -11.61 -28.34
C THR A 260 -3.53 -10.54 -27.94
N PRO A 261 -3.89 -9.24 -27.99
CA PRO A 261 -2.98 -8.17 -27.53
C PRO A 261 -2.55 -8.34 -26.07
N MET A 262 -3.41 -8.91 -25.22
CA MET A 262 -3.06 -9.21 -23.83
C MET A 262 -2.00 -10.32 -23.71
N ALA A 263 -2.02 -11.30 -24.61
CA ALA A 263 -0.97 -12.33 -24.65
C ALA A 263 0.40 -11.73 -25.01
N GLU A 264 0.42 -10.74 -25.91
CA GLU A 264 1.64 -10.02 -26.26
C GLU A 264 2.18 -9.21 -25.06
N VAL A 265 1.30 -8.53 -24.31
CA VAL A 265 1.65 -7.88 -23.03
C VAL A 265 2.22 -8.91 -22.04
N TYR A 266 1.62 -10.09 -21.90
CA TYR A 266 2.17 -11.14 -21.03
C TYR A 266 3.54 -11.66 -21.47
N THR A 267 3.82 -11.68 -22.77
CA THR A 267 5.18 -11.97 -23.27
C THR A 267 6.18 -10.93 -22.76
N ASN A 268 5.81 -9.66 -22.83
CA ASN A 268 6.66 -8.57 -22.35
C ASN A 268 6.81 -8.54 -20.83
N VAL A 269 5.74 -8.83 -20.09
CA VAL A 269 5.77 -8.97 -18.62
C VAL A 269 6.66 -10.13 -18.20
N TYR A 270 6.56 -11.29 -18.85
CA TYR A 270 7.44 -12.43 -18.60
C TYR A 270 8.91 -12.06 -18.81
N ARG A 271 9.22 -11.50 -19.99
CA ARG A 271 10.59 -11.15 -20.38
C ARG A 271 11.21 -10.11 -19.44
N ALA A 272 10.45 -9.10 -19.02
CA ALA A 272 10.95 -8.09 -18.09
C ALA A 272 11.14 -8.65 -16.68
N ASN A 273 10.15 -9.40 -16.16
CA ASN A 273 10.19 -9.91 -14.79
C ASN A 273 11.31 -10.92 -14.56
N ILE A 274 11.57 -11.81 -15.52
CA ILE A 274 12.62 -12.82 -15.33
C ILE A 274 14.01 -12.19 -15.24
N MET A 275 14.26 -11.15 -16.05
CA MET A 275 15.51 -10.40 -16.02
C MET A 275 15.62 -9.56 -14.74
N ASP A 276 14.53 -8.90 -14.32
CA ASP A 276 14.49 -8.15 -13.05
C ASP A 276 14.75 -9.07 -11.85
N MET A 277 14.13 -10.26 -11.80
CA MET A 277 14.41 -11.24 -10.76
C MET A 277 15.88 -11.68 -10.78
N ALA A 278 16.44 -12.01 -11.95
CA ALA A 278 17.78 -12.56 -12.05
C ALA A 278 18.89 -11.53 -11.80
N TYR A 279 18.66 -10.26 -12.17
CA TYR A 279 19.71 -9.24 -12.25
C TYR A 279 19.41 -7.97 -11.44
N GLY A 280 18.14 -7.64 -11.21
CA GLY A 280 17.73 -6.53 -10.36
C GLY A 280 17.61 -6.92 -8.89
N LYS A 281 17.22 -8.17 -8.61
CA LYS A 281 16.96 -8.66 -7.25
C LYS A 281 18.05 -9.56 -6.66
N ILE A 282 18.91 -10.15 -7.49
CA ILE A 282 19.96 -11.08 -7.03
C ILE A 282 21.32 -10.59 -7.52
N GLU A 283 22.17 -10.15 -6.59
CA GLU A 283 23.55 -9.76 -6.88
C GLU A 283 24.42 -10.98 -7.27
N ASP A 284 25.58 -10.72 -7.87
CA ASP A 284 26.52 -11.78 -8.31
C ASP A 284 27.04 -12.64 -7.15
N ASP A 285 27.08 -12.09 -5.94
CA ASP A 285 27.52 -12.79 -4.71
C ASP A 285 26.37 -13.51 -3.98
N GLY A 286 25.16 -13.49 -4.55
CA GLY A 286 23.98 -14.11 -3.97
C GLY A 286 23.19 -13.23 -3.01
N ARG A 287 23.64 -12.01 -2.72
CA ARG A 287 22.81 -11.07 -1.97
C ARG A 287 21.47 -10.89 -2.69
N SER A 288 20.42 -11.09 -1.92
CA SER A 288 19.04 -11.11 -2.43
C SER A 288 18.29 -9.87 -1.95
N HIS A 289 17.39 -9.36 -2.79
CA HIS A 289 16.56 -8.18 -2.55
C HIS A 289 15.09 -8.50 -2.83
N THR A 290 14.20 -8.14 -1.92
CA THR A 290 12.75 -8.42 -2.07
C THR A 290 12.15 -7.64 -3.23
N SER A 291 12.54 -6.36 -3.32
CA SER A 291 12.27 -5.50 -4.46
C SER A 291 13.60 -5.13 -5.13
N THR A 292 13.54 -4.74 -6.39
CA THR A 292 14.70 -4.16 -7.07
C THR A 292 15.06 -2.85 -6.37
N PRO A 293 16.35 -2.64 -6.01
CA PRO A 293 16.76 -1.42 -5.33
C PRO A 293 16.47 -0.15 -6.13
N TYR A 294 16.20 0.95 -5.44
CA TYR A 294 15.98 2.29 -6.02
C TYR A 294 14.79 2.40 -7.00
N THR A 295 13.87 1.44 -7.03
CA THR A 295 12.67 1.55 -7.86
C THR A 295 11.68 2.60 -7.35
N CYS A 296 10.76 3.00 -8.22
CA CYS A 296 9.66 3.89 -7.90
C CYS A 296 8.67 3.24 -6.91
N ASN A 297 8.12 4.05 -6.00
CA ASN A 297 6.97 3.69 -5.16
C ASN A 297 5.76 4.56 -5.55
N PHE A 298 4.57 3.96 -5.62
CA PHE A 298 3.32 4.58 -6.09
C PHE A 298 2.35 4.98 -4.96
N GLY A 299 2.83 5.09 -3.71
CA GLY A 299 2.01 5.59 -2.59
C GLY A 299 1.36 4.52 -1.73
N CYS A 300 1.69 3.24 -1.91
CA CYS A 300 1.04 2.10 -1.25
C CYS A 300 -0.50 2.27 -1.24
N TYR A 301 -1.13 2.36 -0.06
CA TYR A 301 -2.58 2.48 0.08
C TYR A 301 -3.10 3.94 0.00
N LEU A 302 -2.21 4.92 -0.11
CA LEU A 302 -2.54 6.34 -0.32
C LEU A 302 -2.52 6.72 -1.81
N GLY A 303 -1.92 5.88 -2.65
CA GLY A 303 -1.65 6.15 -4.04
C GLY A 303 -2.89 6.29 -4.92
N PHE A 304 -2.88 7.29 -5.80
CA PHE A 304 -3.87 7.43 -6.88
C PHE A 304 -3.22 7.67 -8.25
N GLY A 305 -2.00 7.16 -8.47
CA GLY A 305 -1.31 7.26 -9.77
C GLY A 305 -0.14 8.23 -9.81
N THR A 306 0.19 8.90 -8.70
CA THR A 306 1.50 9.55 -8.54
C THR A 306 2.53 8.61 -7.94
N PHE A 307 3.80 8.97 -8.07
CA PHE A 307 4.91 8.16 -7.60
C PHE A 307 6.06 9.00 -7.03
N LYS A 308 7.01 8.27 -6.44
CA LYS A 308 8.27 8.76 -5.91
C LYS A 308 9.38 7.89 -6.47
N GLU A 309 10.32 8.48 -7.18
CA GLU A 309 11.51 7.80 -7.67
C GLU A 309 12.47 7.48 -6.51
N ASN A 310 13.32 6.47 -6.70
CA ASN A 310 14.38 6.11 -5.76
C ASN A 310 13.87 5.89 -4.31
N SER A 311 12.66 5.36 -4.16
CA SER A 311 12.06 5.15 -2.82
C SER A 311 12.65 3.93 -2.10
N ASP A 312 13.33 3.04 -2.86
CA ASP A 312 13.98 1.82 -2.37
C ASP A 312 13.08 0.95 -1.47
N SER A 313 11.78 0.95 -1.74
CA SER A 313 10.80 0.27 -0.91
C SER A 313 11.05 -1.24 -0.95
N TYR A 314 11.51 -1.79 0.17
CA TYR A 314 11.95 -3.18 0.35
C TYR A 314 13.18 -3.60 -0.46
N GLY A 315 13.89 -2.67 -1.12
CA GLY A 315 15.12 -2.99 -1.85
C GLY A 315 16.23 -3.44 -0.92
N GLY A 316 16.37 -2.82 0.26
CA GLY A 316 17.29 -3.27 1.31
C GLY A 316 16.84 -4.48 2.12
N HIS A 317 15.67 -5.09 1.86
CA HIS A 317 15.08 -6.13 2.70
C HIS A 317 15.16 -7.52 2.07
N VAL A 318 15.29 -8.55 2.91
CA VAL A 318 15.25 -9.98 2.54
C VAL A 318 14.04 -10.64 3.19
N TRP A 319 12.86 -10.46 2.59
CA TRP A 319 11.64 -11.16 3.01
C TRP A 319 11.72 -12.61 2.56
N THR A 320 11.69 -13.52 3.53
CA THR A 320 12.01 -14.94 3.29
C THR A 320 11.00 -15.64 2.39
N ARG A 321 9.73 -15.28 2.50
CA ARG A 321 8.67 -15.76 1.60
C ARG A 321 8.95 -15.37 0.15
N ASP A 322 9.18 -14.09 -0.09
CA ASP A 322 9.37 -13.50 -1.41
C ASP A 322 10.68 -14.00 -2.07
N ILE A 323 11.77 -14.03 -1.31
CA ILE A 323 13.07 -14.49 -1.80
C ILE A 323 13.07 -16.01 -2.04
N GLY A 324 12.49 -16.81 -1.14
CA GLY A 324 12.34 -18.24 -1.36
C GLY A 324 11.58 -18.52 -2.66
N ARG A 325 10.48 -17.80 -2.91
CA ARG A 325 9.73 -17.93 -4.17
C ARG A 325 10.52 -17.48 -5.40
N THR A 326 11.17 -16.32 -5.32
CA THR A 326 11.99 -15.77 -6.42
C THR A 326 13.10 -16.74 -6.82
N LEU A 327 13.83 -17.27 -5.84
CA LEU A 327 14.95 -18.18 -6.09
C LEU A 327 14.49 -19.55 -6.62
N MET A 328 13.32 -20.06 -6.17
CA MET A 328 12.71 -21.25 -6.78
C MET A 328 12.44 -21.05 -8.28
N GLU A 329 11.91 -19.90 -8.66
CA GLU A 329 11.64 -19.58 -10.07
C GLU A 329 12.93 -19.44 -10.88
N LEU A 330 13.91 -18.70 -10.37
CA LEU A 330 15.23 -18.59 -11.02
C LEU A 330 15.94 -19.93 -11.17
N THR A 331 15.77 -20.84 -10.20
CA THR A 331 16.24 -22.22 -10.32
C THR A 331 15.52 -22.96 -11.46
N ASN A 332 14.20 -22.81 -11.58
CA ASN A 332 13.45 -23.41 -12.68
C ASN A 332 13.84 -22.87 -14.06
N PHE A 333 14.28 -21.61 -14.15
CA PHE A 333 14.70 -20.98 -15.39
C PHE A 333 16.19 -21.18 -15.75
N GLY A 334 16.96 -21.86 -14.90
CA GLY A 334 18.36 -22.20 -15.20
C GLY A 334 19.39 -21.17 -14.76
N TYR A 335 19.03 -20.19 -13.93
CA TYR A 335 19.94 -19.17 -13.39
C TYR A 335 20.83 -19.70 -12.26
N PHE A 336 21.44 -20.87 -12.45
CA PHE A 336 22.19 -21.60 -11.43
C PHE A 336 23.34 -20.80 -10.82
N LYS A 337 24.06 -20.04 -11.64
CA LYS A 337 25.17 -19.18 -11.18
C LYS A 337 24.73 -18.05 -10.24
N ARG A 338 23.45 -17.67 -10.28
CA ARG A 338 22.84 -16.66 -9.38
C ARG A 338 22.32 -17.32 -8.10
N VAL A 339 21.60 -18.43 -8.24
CA VAL A 339 20.90 -19.04 -7.10
C VAL A 339 21.82 -19.82 -6.16
N VAL A 340 22.93 -20.40 -6.64
CA VAL A 340 23.85 -21.14 -5.76
C VAL A 340 24.50 -20.22 -4.71
N PRO A 341 25.12 -19.08 -5.06
CA PRO A 341 25.62 -18.12 -4.07
C PRO A 341 24.51 -17.58 -3.14
N ALA A 342 23.27 -17.47 -3.64
CA ALA A 342 22.15 -17.01 -2.82
C ALA A 342 21.78 -18.00 -1.71
N ALA A 343 22.01 -19.31 -1.90
CA ALA A 343 21.86 -20.30 -0.84
C ALA A 343 22.87 -20.05 0.29
N ASP A 344 24.12 -19.76 -0.03
CA ASP A 344 25.16 -19.46 0.97
C ASP A 344 24.85 -18.16 1.72
N TYR A 345 24.37 -17.14 1.00
CA TYR A 345 23.91 -15.89 1.60
C TYR A 345 22.75 -16.13 2.57
N LEU A 346 21.75 -16.93 2.19
CA LEU A 346 20.62 -17.28 3.06
C LEU A 346 21.08 -18.12 4.25
N HIS A 347 21.97 -19.10 4.07
CA HIS A 347 22.57 -19.86 5.18
C HIS A 347 23.26 -18.94 6.20
N LYS A 348 23.96 -17.89 5.76
CA LYS A 348 24.49 -16.88 6.68
C LYS A 348 23.38 -16.17 7.46
N LEU A 349 22.28 -15.81 6.80
CA LEU A 349 21.14 -15.16 7.44
C LEU A 349 20.33 -16.08 8.36
N LEU A 350 20.43 -17.41 8.23
CA LEU A 350 19.83 -18.38 9.16
C LEU A 350 20.30 -18.15 10.61
N TYR A 351 21.55 -17.69 10.75
CA TYR A 351 22.21 -17.44 12.03
C TYR A 351 22.19 -15.96 12.43
N TYR A 352 21.43 -15.10 11.74
CA TYR A 352 21.25 -13.74 12.20
C TYR A 352 20.51 -13.75 13.55
N PRO A 353 20.94 -12.96 14.55
CA PRO A 353 20.38 -13.04 15.89
C PRO A 353 18.86 -12.87 15.91
N SER A 354 18.20 -13.75 16.67
CA SER A 354 16.82 -13.60 17.13
C SER A 354 16.84 -13.36 18.63
N VAL A 355 16.01 -12.43 19.08
CA VAL A 355 15.85 -12.12 20.50
C VAL A 355 14.90 -13.13 21.15
N ARG A 356 13.90 -13.61 20.39
CA ARG A 356 12.80 -14.40 20.93
C ARG A 356 13.00 -15.91 20.83
N PHE A 357 13.69 -16.39 19.79
CA PHE A 357 13.89 -17.83 19.58
C PHE A 357 15.38 -18.20 19.66
N PRO A 358 15.77 -19.11 20.56
CA PRO A 358 17.17 -19.44 20.82
C PRO A 358 17.79 -20.43 19.83
N ILE A 359 17.14 -20.67 18.69
CA ILE A 359 17.53 -21.65 17.67
C ILE A 359 17.65 -20.95 16.30
N PRO A 360 18.62 -21.35 15.44
CA PRO A 360 18.75 -20.77 14.10
C PRO A 360 17.47 -20.94 13.29
N HIS A 361 17.04 -19.85 12.65
CA HIS A 361 15.90 -19.84 11.76
C HIS A 361 15.93 -18.57 10.92
N TRP A 362 15.38 -18.63 9.71
CA TRP A 362 15.14 -17.41 8.96
C TRP A 362 13.92 -16.68 9.53
N LYS A 363 14.14 -15.43 9.91
CA LYS A 363 13.08 -14.49 10.35
C LYS A 363 12.24 -14.03 9.17
N ARG A 364 11.16 -13.28 9.44
CA ARG A 364 10.34 -12.66 8.39
C ARG A 364 11.19 -11.86 7.40
N VAL A 365 11.97 -10.93 7.92
CA VAL A 365 12.97 -10.17 7.16
C VAL A 365 14.35 -10.60 7.63
N ALA A 366 14.94 -11.56 6.92
CA ALA A 366 16.10 -12.32 7.39
C ALA A 366 17.34 -11.45 7.69
N ASN A 367 17.49 -10.32 7.01
CA ASN A 367 18.64 -9.43 7.17
C ASN A 367 18.44 -8.28 8.18
N LEU A 368 17.27 -8.15 8.80
CA LEU A 368 17.03 -7.15 9.85
C LEU A 368 17.35 -7.72 11.23
N ILE A 369 17.86 -6.87 12.13
CA ILE A 369 18.08 -7.20 13.54
C ILE A 369 16.97 -6.53 14.34
N ALA A 370 16.24 -7.30 15.13
CA ALA A 370 15.17 -6.78 15.95
C ALA A 370 15.71 -5.91 17.08
N LYS A 371 14.94 -4.91 17.47
CA LYS A 371 15.32 -4.02 18.57
C LYS A 371 15.22 -4.72 19.92
N ASP A 372 14.14 -5.45 20.14
CA ASP A 372 13.83 -6.22 21.34
C ASP A 372 12.73 -7.26 21.03
N GLU A 373 12.32 -8.03 22.03
CA GLU A 373 11.32 -9.10 21.92
C GLU A 373 9.92 -8.62 21.51
N ASN A 374 9.61 -7.33 21.65
CA ASN A 374 8.32 -6.74 21.26
C ASN A 374 8.30 -6.29 19.79
N ASP A 375 9.42 -6.39 19.07
CA ASP A 375 9.48 -6.17 17.63
C ASP A 375 8.89 -7.39 16.89
N LEU A 376 7.60 -7.65 17.13
CA LEU A 376 6.86 -8.78 16.52
C LEU A 376 6.81 -8.69 14.98
N PHE A 377 7.11 -7.51 14.43
CA PHE A 377 7.26 -7.35 13.00
C PHE A 377 8.45 -8.14 12.45
N ASN A 378 9.57 -8.18 13.18
CA ASN A 378 10.77 -8.88 12.76
C ASN A 378 10.98 -10.23 13.48
N GLU A 379 10.57 -10.33 14.76
CA GLU A 379 10.72 -11.52 15.63
C GLU A 379 9.46 -12.41 15.68
N GLY A 380 8.56 -12.25 14.70
CA GLY A 380 7.42 -13.15 14.55
C GLY A 380 7.85 -14.53 14.02
N LYS A 381 7.13 -15.58 14.43
CA LYS A 381 7.25 -16.94 13.85
C LYS A 381 6.84 -16.95 12.38
N GLU A 382 7.82 -16.82 11.49
CA GLU A 382 7.62 -16.82 10.04
C GLU A 382 7.73 -18.23 9.44
N ASN A 383 6.74 -19.10 9.72
CA ASN A 383 6.79 -20.49 9.27
C ASN A 383 6.72 -20.64 7.74
N ASP A 384 5.92 -19.83 7.04
CA ASP A 384 5.77 -19.85 5.59
C ASP A 384 7.00 -19.29 4.85
N GLY A 385 7.57 -18.21 5.36
CA GLY A 385 8.82 -17.66 4.83
C GLY A 385 9.99 -18.62 5.03
N HIS A 386 10.12 -19.22 6.21
CA HIS A 386 11.12 -20.24 6.50
C HIS A 386 10.98 -21.47 5.57
N ALA A 387 9.75 -21.97 5.40
CA ALA A 387 9.45 -23.07 4.48
C ALA A 387 9.79 -22.74 3.03
N SER A 388 9.54 -21.51 2.59
CA SER A 388 9.82 -21.06 1.22
C SER A 388 11.30 -21.12 0.89
N VAL A 389 12.17 -20.77 1.85
CA VAL A 389 13.63 -20.89 1.70
C VAL A 389 14.07 -22.35 1.68
N MET A 390 13.51 -23.20 2.54
CA MET A 390 13.77 -24.64 2.50
C MET A 390 13.36 -25.26 1.15
N LEU A 391 12.19 -24.91 0.62
CA LEU A 391 11.74 -25.41 -0.68
C LEU A 391 12.62 -24.92 -1.84
N PHE A 392 13.19 -23.73 -1.73
CA PHE A 392 14.23 -23.27 -2.64
C PHE A 392 15.47 -24.17 -2.59
N ILE A 393 16.03 -24.43 -1.41
CA ILE A 393 17.21 -25.28 -1.25
C ILE A 393 16.94 -26.70 -1.76
N TYR A 394 15.78 -27.28 -1.44
CA TYR A 394 15.35 -28.57 -1.99
C TYR A 394 15.24 -28.52 -3.52
N SER A 395 14.78 -27.40 -4.10
CA SER A 395 14.69 -27.23 -5.55
C SER A 395 16.05 -27.26 -6.23
N LEU A 396 17.11 -26.74 -5.60
CA LEU A 396 18.47 -26.86 -6.12
C LEU A 396 18.87 -28.33 -6.28
N TYR A 397 18.67 -29.15 -5.24
CA TYR A 397 19.00 -30.58 -5.27
C TYR A 397 18.13 -31.34 -6.28
N ARG A 398 16.80 -31.14 -6.22
CA ARG A 398 15.85 -31.82 -7.12
C ARG A 398 16.13 -31.55 -8.61
N LYS A 399 16.70 -30.38 -8.92
CA LYS A 399 17.09 -29.99 -10.29
C LYS A 399 18.50 -30.40 -10.68
N GLY A 400 19.25 -31.06 -9.78
CA GLY A 400 20.64 -31.46 -10.00
C GLY A 400 21.62 -30.29 -10.05
N VAL A 401 21.25 -29.15 -9.46
CA VAL A 401 22.11 -27.94 -9.39
C VAL A 401 23.17 -28.09 -8.31
N VAL A 402 22.80 -28.72 -7.21
CA VAL A 402 23.70 -29.14 -6.13
C VAL A 402 23.66 -30.66 -6.01
N ASP A 403 24.76 -31.25 -5.59
CA ASP A 403 24.92 -32.69 -5.45
C ASP A 403 25.05 -33.12 -3.99
N ARG A 404 25.25 -34.43 -3.77
CA ARG A 404 25.44 -35.00 -2.45
C ARG A 404 26.63 -34.38 -1.70
N GLN A 405 27.70 -34.00 -2.40
CA GLN A 405 28.87 -33.41 -1.76
C GLN A 405 28.52 -32.03 -1.19
N TRP A 406 27.83 -31.20 -1.97
CA TRP A 406 27.34 -29.90 -1.50
C TRP A 406 26.39 -30.04 -0.29
N LEU A 407 25.49 -31.04 -0.32
CA LEU A 407 24.60 -31.32 0.83
C LEU A 407 25.39 -31.67 2.10
N LEU A 408 26.44 -32.50 1.98
CA LEU A 408 27.29 -32.88 3.11
C LEU A 408 28.08 -31.68 3.66
N GLU A 409 28.56 -30.80 2.79
CA GLU A 409 29.26 -29.56 3.17
C GLU A 409 28.35 -28.60 3.94
N HIS A 410 27.06 -28.55 3.58
CA HIS A 410 26.05 -27.69 4.21
C HIS A 410 25.15 -28.42 5.22
N ARG A 411 25.54 -29.63 5.64
CA ARG A 411 24.69 -30.49 6.49
C ARG A 411 24.25 -29.80 7.77
N LYS A 412 25.11 -28.94 8.34
CA LYS A 412 24.82 -28.20 9.56
C LYS A 412 23.67 -27.22 9.34
N GLU A 413 23.78 -26.36 8.32
CA GLU A 413 22.78 -25.36 7.95
C GLU A 413 21.43 -26.00 7.63
N LEU A 414 21.47 -27.09 6.84
CA LEU A 414 20.28 -27.85 6.48
C LEU A 414 19.59 -28.44 7.73
N LYS A 415 20.39 -28.96 8.67
CA LYS A 415 19.85 -29.56 9.89
C LYS A 415 19.26 -28.49 10.80
N ASP A 416 19.99 -27.40 11.01
CA ASP A 416 19.56 -26.31 11.89
C ASP A 416 18.26 -25.65 11.39
N ALA A 417 18.10 -25.50 10.07
CA ALA A 417 16.85 -25.03 9.48
C ALA A 417 15.68 -25.99 9.78
N ALA A 418 15.83 -27.28 9.54
CA ALA A 418 14.77 -28.25 9.81
C ALA A 418 14.47 -28.43 11.31
N ASP A 419 15.49 -28.33 12.16
CA ASP A 419 15.37 -28.40 13.61
C ASP A 419 14.48 -27.27 14.17
N TYR A 420 14.32 -26.14 13.47
CA TYR A 420 13.39 -25.09 13.90
C TYR A 420 11.95 -25.61 14.08
N TYR A 421 11.46 -26.44 13.15
CA TYR A 421 10.11 -27.01 13.26
C TYR A 421 10.00 -28.07 14.34
N LEU A 422 11.03 -28.92 14.49
CA LEU A 422 11.07 -29.92 15.55
C LEU A 422 11.13 -29.26 16.92
N TRP A 423 11.95 -28.21 17.06
CA TRP A 423 12.04 -27.39 18.26
C TRP A 423 10.68 -26.79 18.63
N GLN A 424 9.93 -26.25 17.66
CA GLN A 424 8.59 -25.72 17.94
C GLN A 424 7.66 -26.79 18.52
N LYS A 425 7.68 -28.02 18.01
CA LYS A 425 6.91 -29.15 18.55
C LYS A 425 7.35 -29.52 19.97
N GLU A 426 8.65 -29.49 20.24
CA GLU A 426 9.24 -29.85 21.54
C GLU A 426 9.07 -28.75 22.60
N HIS A 427 8.85 -27.51 22.17
CA HIS A 427 8.74 -26.32 23.02
C HIS A 427 7.39 -25.60 22.85
N PRO A 428 6.26 -26.29 23.10
CA PRO A 428 4.92 -25.76 22.81
C PRO A 428 4.56 -24.51 23.64
N LYS A 429 5.21 -24.28 24.79
CA LYS A 429 4.97 -23.08 25.62
C LYS A 429 5.56 -21.83 24.98
N GLU A 430 6.67 -21.97 24.28
CA GLU A 430 7.42 -20.91 23.62
C GLU A 430 6.91 -20.71 22.19
N SER A 431 6.59 -21.80 21.50
CA SER A 431 6.17 -21.79 20.09
C SER A 431 4.66 -21.64 19.89
N ASN A 432 3.84 -21.84 20.93
CA ASN A 432 2.37 -22.02 20.82
C ASN A 432 1.97 -23.23 19.96
N PHE A 433 2.83 -24.23 19.80
CA PHE A 433 2.46 -25.46 19.13
C PHE A 433 1.38 -26.22 19.93
N SER A 434 0.27 -26.58 19.30
CA SER A 434 -0.86 -27.28 19.94
C SER A 434 -1.15 -28.69 19.38
N ASP A 435 -0.52 -29.00 18.25
CA ASP A 435 -0.57 -30.20 17.37
C ASP A 435 -0.35 -29.74 15.91
N ILE A 436 -0.49 -28.43 15.69
CA ILE A 436 -0.23 -27.68 14.48
C ILE A 436 0.65 -26.45 14.77
N LEU A 437 1.34 -25.92 13.77
CA LEU A 437 2.20 -24.73 13.92
C LEU A 437 1.35 -23.47 14.11
N PHE A 438 1.80 -22.62 15.04
CA PHE A 438 1.31 -21.27 15.22
C PHE A 438 2.26 -20.29 14.53
N SER A 439 1.75 -19.49 13.61
CA SER A 439 2.53 -18.52 12.85
C SER A 439 2.23 -17.11 13.32
N GLU A 440 3.23 -16.24 13.28
CA GLU A 440 3.05 -14.80 13.35
C GLU A 440 3.61 -14.24 12.05
N SER A 441 3.04 -14.66 10.91
CA SER A 441 3.42 -14.20 9.57
C SER A 441 2.30 -13.41 8.92
N GLU A 442 2.56 -12.78 7.77
CA GLU A 442 1.52 -12.10 6.99
C GLU A 442 0.46 -13.07 6.40
N ALA A 443 0.76 -14.37 6.30
CA ALA A 443 -0.24 -15.38 5.93
C ALA A 443 -1.22 -15.68 7.09
N SER A 444 -0.85 -15.27 8.30
CA SER A 444 -1.67 -15.33 9.52
C SER A 444 -2.10 -13.92 9.95
N THR A 445 -2.39 -13.72 11.23
CA THR A 445 -2.59 -12.36 11.77
C THR A 445 -1.23 -11.79 12.20
N GLN A 446 -0.53 -11.08 11.31
CA GLN A 446 0.85 -10.58 11.47
C GLN A 446 1.27 -10.12 12.88
N ILE A 447 0.36 -9.49 13.64
CA ILE A 447 0.60 -8.91 14.97
C ILE A 447 0.25 -9.90 16.10
N THR A 448 -0.88 -10.60 16.02
CA THR A 448 -1.39 -11.45 17.10
C THR A 448 -1.06 -12.93 16.92
N GLY A 449 -0.58 -13.29 15.72
CA GLY A 449 -0.36 -14.65 15.28
C GLY A 449 -1.64 -15.47 15.16
N GLY A 450 -1.53 -16.66 14.59
CA GLY A 450 -2.64 -17.57 14.46
C GLY A 450 -2.24 -18.92 13.91
N TYR A 451 -3.19 -19.85 13.99
CA TYR A 451 -3.12 -21.10 13.26
C TYR A 451 -3.72 -20.86 11.89
N ASP A 452 -2.91 -21.02 10.84
CA ASP A 452 -3.34 -20.82 9.46
C ASP A 452 -3.01 -22.05 8.59
N LEU A 453 -3.84 -22.26 7.56
CA LEU A 453 -3.71 -23.39 6.64
C LEU A 453 -2.43 -23.30 5.79
N PHE A 454 -2.12 -22.11 5.30
CA PHE A 454 -1.07 -21.91 4.30
C PHE A 454 0.31 -22.25 4.87
N SER A 455 0.68 -21.65 5.99
CA SER A 455 1.97 -21.85 6.66
C SER A 455 2.18 -23.30 7.05
N ASN A 456 1.14 -23.98 7.54
CA ASN A 456 1.23 -25.38 7.93
C ASN A 456 1.43 -26.32 6.75
N LEU A 457 0.70 -26.11 5.65
CA LEU A 457 0.86 -26.94 4.45
C LEU A 457 2.21 -26.73 3.79
N ILE A 458 2.67 -25.49 3.61
CA ILE A 458 3.97 -25.24 2.98
C ILE A 458 5.12 -25.77 3.85
N SER A 459 5.05 -25.64 5.18
CA SER A 459 6.03 -26.25 6.09
C SER A 459 6.06 -27.78 5.97
N SER A 460 4.92 -28.44 5.79
CA SER A 460 4.89 -29.89 5.56
C SER A 460 5.63 -30.29 4.27
N PHE A 461 5.48 -29.53 3.18
CA PHE A 461 6.19 -29.80 1.94
C PHE A 461 7.70 -29.54 2.07
N ALA A 462 8.09 -28.48 2.79
CA ALA A 462 9.49 -28.17 3.09
C ALA A 462 10.17 -29.30 3.87
N LEU A 463 9.51 -29.81 4.91
CA LEU A 463 9.99 -30.92 5.74
C LEU A 463 10.16 -32.22 4.93
N LEU A 464 9.21 -32.53 4.04
CA LEU A 464 9.34 -33.69 3.13
C LEU A 464 10.52 -33.52 2.17
N GLY A 465 10.69 -32.32 1.60
CA GLY A 465 11.85 -32.03 0.76
C GLY A 465 13.17 -32.22 1.50
N TYR A 466 13.26 -31.75 2.76
CA TYR A 466 14.46 -31.94 3.57
C TYR A 466 14.65 -33.40 4.01
N ALA A 467 13.58 -34.14 4.27
CA ALA A 467 13.67 -35.58 4.51
C ALA A 467 14.36 -36.31 3.34
N ASP A 468 14.06 -35.92 2.10
CA ASP A 468 14.75 -36.45 0.92
C ASP A 468 16.25 -36.08 0.92
N LEU A 469 16.60 -34.84 1.25
CA LEU A 469 18.01 -34.41 1.35
C LEU A 469 18.79 -35.23 2.40
N PHE A 470 18.20 -35.44 3.58
CA PHE A 470 18.85 -36.22 4.64
C PHE A 470 18.96 -37.70 4.29
N ARG A 471 17.99 -38.26 3.54
CA ARG A 471 18.10 -39.62 3.02
C ARG A 471 19.25 -39.75 2.02
N GLU A 472 19.43 -38.79 1.11
CA GLU A 472 20.56 -38.75 0.18
C GLU A 472 21.92 -38.67 0.91
N MET A 473 21.98 -37.90 2.00
CA MET A 473 23.18 -37.82 2.84
C MET A 473 23.46 -39.11 3.62
N GLY A 474 22.48 -40.02 3.74
CA GLY A 474 22.58 -41.29 4.46
C GLY A 474 22.04 -41.26 5.91
N ASP A 475 21.24 -40.24 6.25
CA ASP A 475 20.65 -40.04 7.58
C ASP A 475 19.15 -40.40 7.59
N ALA A 476 18.87 -41.69 7.45
CA ALA A 476 17.51 -42.20 7.31
C ALA A 476 16.66 -41.99 8.58
N GLU A 477 17.28 -41.99 9.77
CA GLU A 477 16.58 -41.78 11.03
C GLU A 477 16.06 -40.35 11.13
N TYR A 478 16.92 -39.36 10.90
CA TYR A 478 16.51 -37.96 10.92
C TYR A 478 15.51 -37.65 9.78
N ALA A 479 15.70 -38.21 8.58
CA ALA A 479 14.73 -38.11 7.50
C ALA A 479 13.34 -38.65 7.88
N SER A 480 13.28 -39.73 8.65
CA SER A 480 12.00 -40.26 9.17
C SER A 480 11.35 -39.26 10.13
N ALA A 481 12.10 -38.69 11.07
CA ALA A 481 11.57 -37.71 12.02
C ALA A 481 10.97 -36.47 11.32
N LEU A 482 11.60 -35.98 10.24
CA LEU A 482 11.07 -34.89 9.44
C LEU A 482 9.79 -35.29 8.69
N SER A 483 9.74 -36.50 8.14
CA SER A 483 8.56 -37.03 7.45
C SER A 483 7.38 -37.18 8.41
N ASP A 484 7.61 -37.72 9.61
CA ASP A 484 6.60 -37.87 10.66
C ASP A 484 6.03 -36.51 11.09
N MET A 485 6.89 -35.50 11.23
CA MET A 485 6.45 -34.13 11.52
C MET A 485 5.58 -33.58 10.38
N ALA A 486 6.01 -33.74 9.12
CA ALA A 486 5.25 -33.26 7.97
C ALA A 486 3.85 -33.91 7.86
N GLU A 487 3.77 -35.23 8.04
CA GLU A 487 2.50 -35.95 8.05
C GLU A 487 1.61 -35.48 9.20
N SER A 488 2.17 -35.33 10.41
CA SER A 488 1.44 -34.82 11.58
C SER A 488 0.82 -33.45 11.29
N LEU A 489 1.55 -32.54 10.64
CA LEU A 489 1.05 -31.21 10.27
C LEU A 489 -0.08 -31.29 9.25
N ARG A 490 0.03 -32.15 8.23
CA ARG A 490 -1.01 -32.32 7.21
C ARG A 490 -2.30 -32.88 7.79
N GLU A 491 -2.19 -33.86 8.68
CA GLU A 491 -3.35 -34.42 9.38
C GLU A 491 -4.00 -33.38 10.30
N ALA A 492 -3.19 -32.62 11.04
CA ALA A 492 -3.69 -31.55 11.90
C ALA A 492 -4.40 -30.46 11.07
N ALA A 493 -3.81 -30.03 9.95
CA ALA A 493 -4.45 -29.08 9.04
C ALA A 493 -5.82 -29.59 8.55
N GLY A 494 -5.92 -30.89 8.24
CA GLY A 494 -7.19 -31.54 7.88
C GLY A 494 -8.23 -31.56 9.01
N ARG A 495 -7.81 -31.54 10.28
CA ARG A 495 -8.72 -31.45 11.44
C ARG A 495 -9.13 -30.01 11.76
N HIS A 496 -8.22 -29.06 11.60
CA HIS A 496 -8.43 -27.66 11.98
C HIS A 496 -9.13 -26.82 10.91
N PHE A 497 -8.89 -27.11 9.63
CA PHE A 497 -9.27 -26.21 8.54
C PHE A 497 -10.28 -26.79 7.55
N LEU A 498 -10.58 -28.08 7.63
CA LEU A 498 -11.64 -28.68 6.81
C LEU A 498 -12.99 -28.61 7.54
N MET A 499 -14.05 -28.36 6.78
CA MET A 499 -15.43 -28.41 7.25
C MET A 499 -16.33 -29.20 6.30
N GLU A 500 -17.43 -29.72 6.82
CA GLU A 500 -18.48 -30.32 5.98
C GLU A 500 -19.39 -29.22 5.43
N HIS A 501 -19.26 -28.91 4.15
CA HIS A 501 -20.07 -27.90 3.47
C HIS A 501 -21.25 -28.56 2.74
N PRO A 502 -22.51 -28.15 2.98
CA PRO A 502 -23.70 -28.82 2.43
C PRO A 502 -23.74 -28.95 0.89
N ARG A 503 -23.09 -28.03 0.18
CA ARG A 503 -23.00 -28.03 -1.29
C ARG A 503 -21.77 -28.74 -1.85
N TYR A 504 -20.66 -28.75 -1.11
CA TYR A 504 -19.35 -29.11 -1.65
C TYR A 504 -18.73 -30.34 -0.98
N GLY A 505 -19.41 -30.91 0.02
CA GLY A 505 -18.85 -31.97 0.85
C GLY A 505 -17.76 -31.42 1.76
N LYS A 506 -16.79 -32.26 2.11
CA LYS A 506 -15.64 -31.88 2.91
C LYS A 506 -14.72 -30.94 2.11
N VAL A 507 -14.59 -29.70 2.56
CA VAL A 507 -13.79 -28.63 1.94
C VAL A 507 -12.92 -27.90 2.94
#